data_AF-A0A0V0GMM2-F1
#
_entry.id   AF-A0A0V0GMM2-F1
#
_cell.length_a   1.000
_cell.length_b   1.000
_cell.length_c   1.000
_cell.angle_alpha   90.00
_cell.angle_beta   90.00
_cell.angle_gamma   90.00
#
_symmetry.space_group_name_H-M   'P 1'
#
loop_
_entity.id
_entity.type
_entity.pdbx_description
1 polymer ?
#
loop_
_entity_poly.entity_id
_entity_poly.type
_entity_poly.pdbx_seq_one_letter_code
_entity_poly.pdbx_strand_id
1 'polypeptide(L)' 'MNIAELKQICTKPDVVEVWDATAADPKLLVYLKSYRNTVPVPRHWSQKRKFLQEGGLDIGGASTWETWYRETAVSTA' A
#
# COMPACT_ATOMS: atom_id res chain seq x y z
N MET A 1 12.84 0.81 23.72
CA MET A 1 12.05 2.06 23.63
C MET A 1 10.59 1.68 23.53
N ASN A 2 9.70 2.35 24.27
CA ASN A 2 8.27 2.01 24.25
C ASN A 2 7.56 2.79 23.12
N ILE A 3 6.50 2.22 22.55
CA ILE A 3 5.70 2.89 21.51
C ILE A 3 5.06 4.19 22.00
N ALA A 4 4.69 4.24 23.28
CA ALA A 4 4.13 5.45 23.89
C ALA A 4 5.12 6.63 23.84
N GLU A 5 6.40 6.36 24.12
CA GLU A 5 7.46 7.37 24.08
C GLU A 5 7.72 7.82 22.63
N LEU A 6 7.70 6.90 21.67
CA LEU A 6 7.86 7.24 20.25
C LEU A 6 6.73 8.12 19.74
N LYS A 7 5.48 7.83 20.14
CA LYS A 7 4.33 8.65 19.79
C LYS A 7 4.36 10.05 20.42
N GLN A 8 4.97 10.21 21.59
CA GLN A 8 5.15 11.52 22.23
C GLN A 8 6.19 12.39 21.51
N ILE A 9 7.26 11.79 20.98
CA ILE A 9 8.36 12.53 20.34
C ILE A 9 8.06 12.84 18.86
N CYS A 10 7.22 12.02 18.21
CA CYS A 10 6.89 12.17 16.80
C CYS A 10 5.99 13.38 16.52
N THR A 11 6.30 14.15 15.49
CA THR A 11 5.43 15.22 14.96
C THR A 11 4.12 14.69 14.38
N LYS A 12 4.11 13.43 13.90
CA LYS A 12 2.93 12.78 13.32
C LYS A 12 2.74 11.38 13.91
N PRO A 13 2.08 11.26 15.08
CA PRO A 13 1.98 9.99 15.80
C PRO A 13 1.24 8.89 15.03
N ASP A 14 0.41 9.25 14.04
CA ASP A 14 -0.34 8.30 13.20
C ASP A 14 0.57 7.40 12.35
N VAL A 15 1.80 7.85 12.04
CA VAL A 15 2.74 7.05 11.24
C VAL A 15 3.47 6.01 12.08
N VAL A 16 3.42 6.09 13.41
CA VAL A 16 4.16 5.20 14.30
C VAL A 16 3.44 3.86 14.43
N GLU A 17 4.10 2.80 14.01
CA GLU A 17 3.58 1.44 14.03
C GLU A 17 4.21 0.61 15.16
N VAL A 18 3.57 -0.49 15.53
CA VAL A 18 3.97 -1.32 16.69
C VAL A 18 5.39 -1.88 16.54
N TRP A 19 5.80 -2.16 15.31
CA TRP A 19 7.12 -2.70 15.00
C TRP A 19 8.24 -1.64 14.97
N ASP A 20 7.92 -0.35 14.94
CA ASP A 20 8.94 0.72 14.93
C ASP A 20 9.77 0.72 16.23
N ALA A 21 9.21 0.21 17.33
CA ALA A 21 9.91 0.04 18.61
C ALA A 21 11.03 -1.02 18.57
N THR A 22 10.99 -1.94 17.60
CA THR A 22 11.98 -3.02 17.42
C THR A 22 13.09 -2.69 16.42
N ALA A 23 13.07 -1.50 15.82
CA ALA A 23 14.11 -1.06 14.89
C ALA A 23 15.45 -0.83 15.61
N ALA A 24 16.55 -0.90 14.85
CA ALA A 24 17.89 -0.63 15.38
C ALA A 24 18.03 0.80 15.95
N ASP A 25 17.41 1.78 15.27
CA ASP A 25 17.27 3.16 15.76
C ASP A 25 15.82 3.64 15.59
N PRO A 26 14.97 3.49 16.64
CA PRO A 26 13.56 3.88 16.57
C PRO A 26 13.33 5.38 16.45
N LYS A 27 14.23 6.22 17.00
CA LYS A 27 14.07 7.68 16.97
C LYS A 27 14.31 8.22 15.57
N LEU A 28 15.40 7.77 14.95
CA LEU A 28 15.72 8.16 13.58
C LEU A 28 14.67 7.64 12.59
N LEU A 29 14.22 6.39 12.75
CA LEU A 29 13.20 5.81 11.88
C LEU A 29 11.90 6.63 11.89
N VAL A 30 11.41 6.98 13.08
CA VAL A 30 10.19 7.78 13.22
C VAL A 30 10.37 9.20 12.70
N TYR A 31 11.57 9.79 12.87
CA TYR A 31 11.90 11.08 12.28
C TYR A 31 11.82 11.06 10.75
N LEU A 32 12.39 10.05 10.11
CA LEU A 32 12.35 9.90 8.65
C LEU A 32 10.92 9.62 8.15
N LYS A 33 10.19 8.76 8.86
CA LYS A 33 8.80 8.38 8.51
C LYS A 33 7.82 9.54 8.62
N SER A 34 8.08 10.50 9.52
CA SER A 34 7.26 11.71 9.72
C SER A 34 7.72 12.92 8.90
N TYR A 35 8.82 12.78 8.15
CA TYR A 35 9.34 13.85 7.31
C TYR A 35 8.37 14.22 6.17
N ARG A 36 8.51 15.44 5.63
CA ARG A 36 7.59 15.94 4.61
C ARG A 36 7.79 15.19 3.29
N ASN A 37 6.68 14.76 2.67
CA ASN A 37 6.65 14.03 1.40
C ASN A 37 7.26 12.62 1.44
N THR A 38 7.44 12.03 2.63
CA THR A 38 7.86 10.64 2.73
C THR A 38 6.70 9.72 2.37
N VAL A 39 6.95 8.75 1.49
CA VAL A 39 5.98 7.70 1.16
C VAL A 39 6.11 6.59 2.20
N PRO A 40 5.02 6.18 2.88
CA PRO A 40 5.09 5.10 3.86
C PRO A 40 5.35 3.76 3.17
N VAL A 41 5.95 2.83 3.93
CA VAL A 41 6.16 1.46 3.45
C VAL A 41 4.81 0.81 3.14
N PRO A 42 4.67 0.14 1.98
CA PRO A 42 3.41 -0.51 1.62
C PRO A 42 2.97 -1.58 2.63
N ARG A 43 1.65 -1.67 2.88
CA ARG A 43 1.06 -2.62 3.85
C ARG A 43 1.34 -4.10 3.56
N HIS A 44 1.62 -4.46 2.31
CA HIS A 44 1.88 -5.84 1.92
C HIS A 44 3.30 -6.29 2.22
N TRP A 45 4.20 -5.38 2.64
CA TRP A 45 5.60 -5.69 2.92
C TRP A 45 5.77 -6.79 3.97
N SER A 46 4.96 -6.77 5.03
CA SER A 46 5.02 -7.75 6.12
C SER A 46 4.12 -8.98 5.89
N GLN A 47 3.43 -9.06 4.75
CA GLN A 47 2.54 -10.17 4.45
C GLN A 47 3.33 -11.38 3.94
N LYS A 48 2.93 -12.58 4.38
CA LYS A 48 3.52 -13.85 3.90
C LYS A 48 3.00 -14.28 2.52
N ARG A 49 1.93 -13.64 2.03
CA ARG A 49 1.31 -13.95 0.73
C ARG A 49 2.06 -13.22 -0.38
N LYS A 50 2.00 -13.74 -1.61
CA LYS A 50 2.61 -13.05 -2.76
C LYS A 50 1.86 -11.75 -3.04
N PHE A 51 2.60 -10.67 -3.33
CA PHE A 51 2.09 -9.31 -3.56
C PHE A 51 0.85 -9.24 -4.49
N LEU A 52 0.80 -10.05 -5.55
CA LEU A 52 -0.27 -10.01 -6.57
C LEU A 52 -1.34 -11.09 -6.40
N GLN A 53 -1.29 -11.91 -5.35
CA GLN A 53 -2.14 -13.10 -5.27
C GLN A 53 -3.59 -12.83 -4.84
N GLU A 54 -3.86 -11.65 -4.26
CA GLU A 54 -5.18 -11.29 -3.73
C GLU A 54 -6.04 -10.52 -4.74
N GLY A 55 -5.46 -10.14 -5.89
CA GLY A 55 -6.14 -9.46 -7.01
C GLY A 55 -6.67 -10.41 -8.09
N GLY A 56 -6.73 -11.71 -7.82
CA GLY A 56 -7.43 -12.68 -8.67
C GLY A 56 -8.96 -12.56 -8.51
N LEU A 57 -9.50 -11.35 -8.53
CA LEU A 57 -10.80 -11.19 -9.16
C LEU A 57 -10.53 -11.45 -10.63
N ASP A 58 -11.35 -12.28 -11.25
CA ASP A 58 -11.40 -12.40 -12.70
C ASP A 58 -11.53 -10.99 -13.28
N ILE A 59 -10.40 -10.34 -13.56
CA ILE A 59 -10.34 -9.17 -14.40
C ILE A 59 -10.82 -9.69 -15.73
N GLY A 60 -12.13 -9.56 -15.95
CA GLY A 60 -12.81 -10.01 -17.16
C GLY A 60 -11.90 -9.65 -18.30
N GLY A 61 -11.39 -10.70 -18.95
CA GLY A 61 -10.23 -10.60 -19.81
C GLY A 61 -10.42 -9.54 -20.89
N ALA A 62 -9.35 -9.28 -21.62
CA ALA A 62 -9.33 -8.42 -22.81
C ALA A 62 -10.51 -8.62 -23.80
N SER A 63 -11.31 -9.68 -23.65
CA SER A 63 -12.57 -9.93 -24.34
C SER A 63 -13.63 -8.84 -24.16
N THR A 64 -13.73 -8.09 -23.06
CA THR A 64 -14.83 -7.12 -22.88
C THR A 64 -14.79 -5.95 -23.88
N TRP A 65 -13.61 -5.37 -24.14
CA TRP A 65 -13.47 -4.31 -25.14
C TRP A 65 -13.57 -4.82 -26.58
N GLU A 66 -13.01 -6.00 -26.86
CA GLU A 66 -13.14 -6.63 -28.18
C GLU A 66 -14.60 -7.02 -28.49
N THR A 67 -15.37 -7.45 -27.49
CA THR A 67 -16.78 -7.81 -27.63
C THR A 67 -17.62 -6.55 -27.87
N TRP A 68 -17.41 -5.48 -27.09
CA TRP A 68 -18.10 -4.20 -27.30
C TRP A 68 -17.79 -3.58 -28.68
N TYR A 69 -16.53 -3.67 -29.13
CA TYR A 69 -16.13 -3.18 -30.45
C TYR A 69 -16.77 -4.00 -31.59
N ARG A 70 -16.86 -5.33 -31.44
CA ARG A 70 -17.54 -6.21 -32.41
C ARG A 70 -19.06 -5.98 -32.45
N GLU A 71 -19.70 -5.78 -31.30
CA GLU A 71 -21.14 -5.53 -31.22
C GLU A 71 -21.53 -4.17 -31.81
N THR A 72 -20.73 -3.13 -31.57
CA THR A 72 -20.98 -1.78 -32.12
C THR A 72 -20.76 -1.72 -33.64
N ALA A 73 -19.78 -2.49 -34.16
CA ALA A 73 -19.45 -2.50 -35.59
C ALA A 73 -20.50 -3.21 -36.47
N VAL A 74 -21.26 -4.17 -35.94
CA VAL A 74 -22.25 -4.93 -36.72
C VAL A 74 -23.62 -4.22 -36.78
N SER A 75 -23.93 -3.31 -35.86
CA SER A 75 -25.22 -2.58 -35.85
C SER A 75 -25.31 -1.42 -36.86
N THR A 76 -24.25 -1.13 -37.63
CA THR A 76 -24.22 -0.02 -38.62
C THR A 76 -24.24 -0.52 -40.07
N ALA A 77 -24.61 -1.79 -40.31
CA ALA A 77 -24.76 -2.37 -41.65
C ALA A 77 -26.23 -2.66 -41.98
#